data_AF-A0A915NTS8-F1
#
_entry.id   AF-A0A915NTS8-F1
#
_cell.length_a   1.000
_cell.length_b   1.000
_cell.length_c   1.000
_cell.angle_alpha   90.00
_cell.angle_beta   90.00
_cell.angle_gamma   90.00
#
_symmetry.space_group_name_H-M   'P 1'
#
loop_
_entity.id
_entity.type
_entity.pdbx_description
1 polymer ?
#
loop_
_entity_poly.entity_id
_entity_poly.type
_entity_poly.pdbx_seq_one_letter_code
_entity_poly.pdbx_strand_id
1 'polypeptide(L)'
;MICNCFIAYELCSDTWVRKDGSCVMAAFSDQFNFKNDKTLYSLAMKAFTRPIEPFFRIGICKEEFSLILAIMYLNSDIPGLSEAARDILSIESSKYTKMLFNYLQNKLGQDAGIKKYAECLHLIGSSYFGAKNIDLLITYQETFYKYGEVRDMMPDCPNDIV
;
A
#
# COMPACT_ATOMS: atom_id res chain seq x y z
N MET A 1 -1.76 4.69 0.37
CA MET A 1 -0.80 3.88 -0.40
C MET A 1 -1.28 3.57 -1.81
N ILE A 2 -2.36 2.79 -2.01
CA ILE A 2 -2.69 2.21 -3.33
C ILE A 2 -2.84 3.28 -4.44
N CYS A 3 -3.38 4.46 -4.11
CA CYS A 3 -3.46 5.59 -5.04
C CYS A 3 -2.07 6.08 -5.51
N ASN A 4 -1.07 6.11 -4.63
CA ASN A 4 0.29 6.50 -5.02
C ASN A 4 0.91 5.46 -5.96
N CYS A 5 0.62 4.17 -5.75
CA CYS A 5 1.07 3.12 -6.66
C CYS A 5 0.42 3.27 -8.04
N PHE A 6 -0.88 3.57 -8.10
CA PHE A 6 -1.58 3.80 -9.37
C PHE A 6 -1.07 5.06 -10.09
N ILE A 7 -0.81 6.15 -9.36
CA ILE A 7 -0.22 7.36 -9.93
C ILE A 7 1.19 7.07 -10.48
N ALA A 8 2.03 6.36 -9.72
CA ALA A 8 3.35 5.96 -10.19
C ALA A 8 3.26 5.11 -11.46
N TYR A 9 2.34 4.15 -11.49
CA TYR A 9 2.05 3.34 -12.68
C TYR A 9 1.64 4.19 -13.89
N GLU A 10 0.71 5.13 -13.74
CA GLU A 10 0.27 6.05 -14.80
C GLU A 10 1.41 6.95 -15.32
N LEU A 11 2.37 7.28 -14.45
CA LEU A 11 3.56 8.06 -14.79
C LEU A 11 4.73 7.18 -15.29
N CYS A 12 4.52 5.87 -15.48
CA CYS A 12 5.57 4.91 -15.84
C CYS A 12 6.77 4.91 -14.87
N SER A 13 6.53 5.21 -13.59
CA SER A 13 7.53 5.19 -12.53
C SER A 13 7.52 3.86 -11.78
N ASP A 14 8.71 3.35 -11.48
CA ASP A 14 8.96 2.14 -10.70
C ASP A 14 8.97 2.41 -9.18
N THR A 15 8.74 3.66 -8.77
CA THR A 15 8.73 4.06 -7.36
C THR A 15 7.66 5.11 -7.12
N TRP A 16 7.35 5.37 -5.84
CA TRP A 16 6.32 6.34 -5.50
C TRP A 16 6.71 7.75 -5.96
N VAL A 17 5.75 8.38 -6.63
CA VAL A 17 5.84 9.77 -7.06
C VAL A 17 4.84 10.59 -6.26
N ARG A 18 5.29 11.71 -5.70
CA ARG A 18 4.42 12.67 -5.02
C ARG A 18 3.67 13.52 -6.05
N LYS A 19 2.66 14.28 -5.60
CA LYS A 19 1.86 15.15 -6.49
C LYS A 19 2.68 16.22 -7.21
N ASP A 20 3.82 16.61 -6.64
CA ASP A 20 4.77 17.57 -7.22
C ASP A 20 5.76 16.94 -8.22
N GLY A 21 5.63 15.64 -8.50
CA GLY A 21 6.53 14.91 -9.40
C GLY A 21 7.81 14.41 -8.73
N SER A 22 8.04 14.68 -7.44
CA SER A 22 9.22 14.21 -6.74
C SER A 22 9.18 12.70 -6.45
N CYS A 23 10.32 12.04 -6.65
CA CYS A 23 10.52 10.62 -6.37
C CYS A 23 10.80 10.42 -4.87
N VAL A 24 9.95 9.66 -4.19
CA VAL A 24 10.10 9.40 -2.75
C VAL A 24 11.39 8.66 -2.45
N MET A 25 11.74 7.66 -3.26
CA MET A 25 12.97 6.88 -3.08
C MET A 25 14.23 7.75 -3.24
N ALA A 26 14.25 8.70 -4.17
CA ALA A 26 15.37 9.62 -4.35
C ALA A 26 15.56 10.48 -3.10
N ALA A 27 14.48 11.12 -2.62
CA ALA A 27 14.50 11.91 -1.39
C ALA A 27 14.90 11.08 -0.15
N PHE A 28 14.54 9.80 -0.11
CA PHE A 28 14.94 8.87 0.95
C PHE A 28 16.41 8.49 0.86
N SER A 29 16.93 8.34 -0.36
CA SER A 29 18.31 7.94 -0.60
C SER A 29 19.34 9.03 -0.28
N ASP A 30 18.89 10.28 -0.21
CA ASP A 30 19.69 11.44 0.21
C ASP A 30 19.87 11.50 1.74
N GLN A 31 19.16 10.68 2.51
CA GLN A 31 19.33 10.61 3.97
C GLN A 31 20.64 9.87 4.34
N PHE A 32 21.34 10.39 5.36
CA PHE A 32 22.59 9.81 5.87
C PHE A 32 22.44 8.30 6.13
N ASN A 33 23.43 7.51 5.69
CA ASN A 33 23.52 6.04 5.83
C ASN A 33 22.50 5.18 5.08
N PHE A 34 21.60 5.72 4.24
CA PHE A 34 20.63 4.90 3.49
C PHE A 34 21.28 3.81 2.62
N LYS A 35 22.38 4.13 1.94
CA LYS A 35 23.12 3.17 1.10
C LYS A 35 23.88 2.11 1.91
N ASN A 36 24.19 2.41 3.17
CA ASN A 36 24.97 1.54 4.04
C ASN A 36 24.08 0.64 4.91
N ASP A 37 22.86 1.08 5.22
CA ASP A 37 21.87 0.29 5.95
C ASP A 37 21.02 -0.55 4.99
N LYS A 38 21.40 -1.83 4.87
CA LYS A 38 20.69 -2.82 4.06
C LYS A 38 19.25 -3.05 4.51
N THR A 39 18.97 -2.91 5.82
CA THR A 39 17.64 -3.10 6.38
C THR A 39 16.75 -1.93 5.97
N LEU A 40 17.23 -0.69 6.14
CA LEU A 40 16.53 0.52 5.72
C LEU A 40 16.24 0.49 4.22
N TYR A 41 17.23 0.16 3.39
CA TYR A 41 17.08 0.02 1.94
C TYR A 41 16.02 -1.03 1.58
N SER A 42 16.09 -2.21 2.21
CA SER A 42 15.14 -3.30 1.98
C SER A 42 13.70 -2.92 2.35
N LEU A 43 13.51 -2.23 3.49
CA LEU A 43 12.21 -1.71 3.92
C LEU A 43 11.68 -0.65 2.96
N ALA A 44 12.52 0.30 2.53
CA ALA A 44 12.14 1.32 1.55
C ALA A 44 11.73 0.70 0.20
N MET A 45 12.45 -0.31 -0.29
CA MET A 45 12.08 -1.04 -1.50
C MET A 45 10.72 -1.75 -1.36
N LYS A 46 10.46 -2.37 -0.21
CA LYS A 46 9.18 -3.02 0.11
C LYS A 46 8.02 -2.04 0.25
N ALA A 47 8.30 -0.81 0.68
CA ALA A 47 7.31 0.24 0.88
C ALA A 47 6.97 1.01 -0.41
N PHE A 48 7.98 1.36 -1.21
CA PHE A 48 7.82 2.34 -2.30
C PHE A 48 7.92 1.76 -3.71
N THR A 49 8.61 0.63 -3.90
CA THR A 49 8.86 0.08 -5.25
C THR A 49 8.07 -1.19 -5.50
N ARG A 50 8.23 -2.21 -4.64
CA ARG A 50 7.56 -3.51 -4.80
C ARG A 50 6.03 -3.42 -4.91
N PRO A 51 5.33 -2.51 -4.19
CA PRO A 51 3.88 -2.41 -4.31
C PRO A 51 3.37 -1.90 -5.67
N ILE A 52 4.24 -1.36 -6.54
CA ILE A 52 3.85 -0.87 -7.86
C ILE A 52 3.91 -1.98 -8.92
N GLU A 53 4.84 -2.93 -8.79
CA GLU A 53 5.05 -4.00 -9.76
C GLU A 53 3.76 -4.73 -10.20
N PRO A 54 2.81 -5.06 -9.29
CA PRO A 54 1.55 -5.67 -9.70
C PRO A 54 0.71 -4.83 -10.67
N PHE A 55 0.77 -3.49 -10.61
CA PHE A 55 0.02 -2.62 -11.51
C PHE A 55 0.52 -2.75 -12.95
N PHE A 56 1.84 -2.77 -13.15
CA PHE A 56 2.44 -3.01 -14.46
C PHE A 56 2.15 -4.41 -14.98
N ARG A 57 2.26 -5.43 -14.11
CA ARG A 57 2.00 -6.82 -14.50
C ARG A 57 0.55 -7.06 -14.91
N ILE A 58 -0.40 -6.48 -14.18
CA ILE A 58 -1.84 -6.69 -14.40
C ILE A 58 -2.36 -5.80 -15.55
N GLY A 59 -1.75 -4.61 -15.74
CA GLY A 59 -2.22 -3.62 -16.71
C GLY A 59 -3.58 -3.06 -16.31
N ILE A 60 -3.64 -2.43 -15.14
CA ILE A 60 -4.89 -1.87 -14.59
C ILE A 60 -5.25 -0.57 -15.32
N CYS A 61 -6.47 -0.45 -15.83
CA CYS A 61 -6.98 0.81 -16.37
C CYS A 61 -7.75 1.63 -15.31
N LYS A 62 -8.10 2.88 -15.64
CA LYS A 62 -8.76 3.82 -14.71
C LYS A 62 -10.11 3.34 -14.22
N GLU A 63 -10.90 2.71 -15.08
CA GLU A 63 -12.20 2.14 -14.75
C GLU A 63 -12.06 0.99 -13.76
N GLU A 64 -11.13 0.07 -14.02
CA GLU A 64 -10.80 -1.05 -13.14
C GLU A 64 -10.31 -0.54 -11.78
N PHE A 65 -9.41 0.44 -11.79
CA PHE A 65 -8.87 1.03 -10.57
C PHE A 65 -9.95 1.74 -9.74
N SER A 66 -10.87 2.44 -10.39
CA SER A 66 -11.98 3.13 -9.71
C SER A 66 -12.89 2.14 -8.98
N LEU A 67 -13.18 1.00 -9.60
CA LEU A 67 -13.96 -0.07 -8.96
C LEU A 67 -13.18 -0.73 -7.82
N ILE A 68 -11.88 -0.97 -7.99
CA ILE A 68 -11.00 -1.49 -6.93
C ILE A 68 -11.01 -0.56 -5.72
N LEU A 69 -10.88 0.75 -5.92
CA LEU A 69 -10.95 1.74 -4.85
C LEU A 69 -12.31 1.68 -4.13
N ALA A 70 -13.41 1.62 -4.86
CA ALA A 70 -14.75 1.51 -4.26
C ALA A 70 -14.85 0.26 -3.37
N ILE A 71 -14.41 -0.90 -3.86
CA ILE A 71 -14.40 -2.16 -3.08
C ILE A 71 -13.56 -2.01 -1.80
N MET A 72 -12.39 -1.37 -1.88
CA MET A 72 -11.53 -1.16 -0.70
C MET A 72 -12.15 -0.25 0.35
N TYR A 73 -12.82 0.83 -0.06
CA TYR A 73 -13.44 1.78 0.88
C TYR A 73 -14.72 1.23 1.51
N LEU A 74 -15.38 0.26 0.87
CA LEU A 74 -16.62 -0.35 1.35
C LEU A 74 -16.38 -1.57 2.24
N ASN A 75 -15.27 -1.60 2.97
CA ASN A 75 -14.94 -2.69 3.88
C ASN A 75 -15.87 -2.68 5.11
N SER A 76 -16.75 -3.68 5.22
CA SER A 76 -17.67 -3.84 6.34
C SER A 76 -17.00 -4.39 7.62
N ASP A 77 -15.78 -4.91 7.52
CA ASP A 77 -15.11 -5.60 8.64
C ASP A 77 -14.32 -4.65 9.54
N ILE A 78 -14.55 -3.33 9.40
CA ILE A 78 -13.89 -2.32 10.22
C ILE A 78 -14.42 -2.41 11.67
N PRO A 79 -13.52 -2.54 12.68
CA PRO A 79 -13.93 -2.55 14.08
C PRO A 79 -14.63 -1.25 14.48
N GLY A 80 -15.66 -1.36 15.33
CA GLY A 80 -16.39 -0.20 15.87
C GLY A 80 -17.58 0.27 15.03
N LEU A 81 -17.86 -0.35 13.87
CA LEU A 81 -19.07 -0.07 13.10
C LEU A 81 -20.34 -0.62 13.77
N SER A 82 -21.44 0.11 13.62
CA SER A 82 -22.78 -0.41 13.96
C SER A 82 -23.19 -1.52 13.00
N GLU A 83 -24.13 -2.37 13.40
CA GLU A 83 -24.69 -3.41 12.54
C GLU A 83 -25.28 -2.83 11.25
N ALA A 84 -26.12 -1.80 11.36
CA ALA A 84 -26.70 -1.12 10.20
C ALA A 84 -25.62 -0.57 9.23
N ALA A 85 -24.52 -0.01 9.74
CA ALA A 85 -23.43 0.45 8.89
C ALA A 85 -22.69 -0.69 8.19
N ARG A 86 -22.46 -1.82 8.90
CA ARG A 86 -21.86 -3.03 8.32
C ARG A 86 -22.71 -3.60 7.19
N ASP A 87 -24.03 -3.63 7.37
CA ASP A 87 -24.97 -4.11 6.35
C ASP A 87 -24.91 -3.24 5.09
N ILE A 88 -24.96 -1.91 5.25
CA ILE A 88 -24.88 -0.96 4.14
C ILE A 88 -23.57 -1.15 3.35
N LEU A 89 -22.43 -1.22 4.06
CA LEU A 89 -21.13 -1.38 3.42
C LEU A 89 -20.99 -2.73 2.72
N SER A 90 -21.50 -3.81 3.32
CA SER A 90 -21.47 -5.15 2.73
C SER A 90 -22.28 -5.23 1.44
N ILE A 91 -23.48 -4.63 1.42
CA ILE A 91 -24.34 -4.58 0.23
C ILE A 91 -23.64 -3.81 -0.90
N GLU A 92 -23.13 -2.62 -0.63
CA GLU A 92 -22.47 -1.80 -1.66
C GLU A 92 -21.16 -2.46 -2.12
N SER A 93 -20.34 -3.01 -1.22
CA SER A 93 -19.13 -3.77 -1.58
C SER A 93 -19.47 -4.89 -2.57
N SER A 94 -20.47 -5.71 -2.25
CA SER A 94 -20.92 -6.81 -3.12
C SER A 94 -21.31 -6.34 -4.52
N LYS A 95 -21.97 -5.18 -4.61
CA LYS A 95 -22.37 -4.57 -5.89
C LYS A 95 -21.17 -4.12 -6.71
N TYR A 96 -20.18 -3.44 -6.13
CA TYR A 96 -18.97 -3.04 -6.85
C TYR A 96 -18.08 -4.23 -7.22
N THR A 97 -18.01 -5.25 -6.37
CA THR A 97 -17.35 -6.53 -6.67
C THR A 97 -17.97 -7.20 -7.91
N LYS A 98 -19.29 -7.31 -7.98
CA LYS A 98 -20.01 -7.85 -9.15
C LYS A 98 -19.81 -6.98 -10.39
N MET A 99 -19.81 -5.65 -10.23
CA MET A 99 -19.58 -4.72 -11.34
C MET A 99 -18.19 -4.90 -11.94
N LEU A 100 -17.14 -5.03 -11.12
CA LEU A 100 -15.78 -5.31 -11.59
C LEU A 100 -15.70 -6.65 -12.34
N PHE A 101 -16.30 -7.70 -11.78
CA PHE A 101 -16.33 -9.02 -12.42
C PHE A 101 -16.98 -8.96 -13.80
N ASN A 102 -18.19 -8.40 -13.88
CA ASN A 102 -18.94 -8.28 -15.12
C ASN A 102 -18.21 -7.39 -16.15
N TYR A 103 -17.63 -6.28 -15.71
CA TYR A 103 -16.84 -5.39 -16.57
C TYR A 103 -15.68 -6.17 -17.23
N LEU A 104 -14.93 -6.93 -16.44
CA LEU A 104 -13.78 -7.70 -16.92
C LEU A 104 -14.19 -8.83 -17.86
N GLN A 105 -15.24 -9.58 -17.52
CA GLN A 105 -15.74 -10.64 -18.39
C GLN A 105 -16.29 -10.11 -19.72
N ASN A 106 -17.00 -8.99 -19.70
CA ASN A 106 -17.52 -8.37 -20.92
C ASN A 106 -16.39 -7.84 -21.83
N LYS A 107 -15.30 -7.35 -21.25
CA LYS A 107 -14.19 -6.75 -21.98
C LYS A 107 -13.17 -7.78 -22.50
N LEU A 108 -12.93 -8.85 -21.74
CA LEU A 108 -11.84 -9.81 -22.00
C LEU A 108 -12.33 -11.22 -22.33
N GLY A 109 -13.63 -11.49 -22.20
CA GLY A 109 -14.19 -12.84 -22.23
C GLY A 109 -14.14 -13.53 -20.86
N GLN A 110 -14.74 -14.73 -20.78
CA GLN A 110 -14.94 -15.45 -19.51
C GLN A 110 -13.62 -15.77 -18.80
N ASP A 111 -12.72 -16.54 -19.43
CA ASP A 111 -11.51 -17.03 -18.78
C ASP A 111 -10.52 -15.91 -18.44
N ALA A 112 -10.22 -15.05 -19.42
CA ALA A 112 -9.30 -13.93 -19.21
C ALA A 112 -9.87 -12.89 -18.23
N GLY A 113 -11.18 -12.65 -18.26
CA GLY A 113 -11.87 -11.79 -17.32
C GLY A 113 -11.82 -12.32 -15.88
N ILE A 114 -12.07 -13.61 -15.67
CA ILE A 114 -11.96 -14.27 -14.35
C ILE A 114 -10.52 -14.18 -13.83
N LYS A 115 -9.53 -14.46 -14.68
CA LYS A 115 -8.13 -14.37 -14.30
C LYS A 115 -7.75 -12.96 -13.84
N LYS A 116 -8.06 -11.93 -14.65
CA LYS A 116 -7.75 -10.55 -14.28
C LYS A 116 -8.52 -10.11 -13.04
N TYR A 117 -9.75 -10.57 -12.86
CA TYR A 117 -10.54 -10.30 -11.66
C TYR A 117 -9.85 -10.84 -10.40
N ALA A 118 -9.35 -12.08 -10.43
CA ALA A 118 -8.59 -12.65 -9.32
C ALA A 118 -7.31 -11.85 -9.03
N GLU A 119 -6.62 -11.38 -10.07
CA GLU A 119 -5.45 -10.51 -9.93
C GLU A 119 -5.79 -9.16 -9.28
N CYS A 120 -6.94 -8.55 -9.63
CA CYS A 120 -7.45 -7.34 -8.99
C CYS A 120 -7.76 -7.56 -7.50
N LEU A 121 -8.35 -8.69 -7.12
CA LEU A 121 -8.57 -9.02 -5.70
C LEU A 121 -7.25 -9.23 -4.96
N HIS A 122 -6.27 -9.88 -5.61
CA HIS A 122 -4.94 -10.04 -5.03
C HIS A 122 -4.21 -8.69 -4.87
N LEU A 123 -4.45 -7.73 -5.77
CA LEU A 123 -3.94 -6.36 -5.67
C LEU A 123 -4.47 -5.64 -4.43
N ILE A 124 -5.76 -5.81 -4.11
CA ILE A 124 -6.37 -5.29 -2.88
C ILE A 124 -5.65 -5.86 -1.65
N GLY A 125 -5.49 -7.19 -1.59
CA GLY A 125 -4.77 -7.85 -0.50
C GLY A 125 -3.32 -7.35 -0.35
N SER A 126 -2.60 -7.29 -1.46
CA SER A 126 -1.22 -6.76 -1.53
C SER A 126 -1.13 -5.32 -1.05
N SER A 127 -2.20 -4.53 -1.23
CA SER A 127 -2.24 -3.14 -0.80
C SER A 127 -2.26 -3.00 0.73
N TYR A 128 -2.89 -3.93 1.45
CA TYR A 128 -2.82 -3.95 2.91
C TYR A 128 -1.42 -4.35 3.40
N PHE A 129 -0.75 -5.29 2.73
CA PHE A 129 0.62 -5.67 3.07
C PHE A 129 1.62 -4.55 2.84
N GLY A 130 1.52 -3.81 1.72
CA GLY A 130 2.40 -2.66 1.50
C GLY A 130 2.18 -1.55 2.52
N ALA A 131 0.94 -1.34 3.00
CA ALA A 131 0.67 -0.38 4.08
C ALA A 131 1.47 -0.73 5.34
N LYS A 132 1.47 -1.99 5.75
CA LYS A 132 2.29 -2.48 6.87
C LYS A 132 3.79 -2.26 6.66
N ASN A 133 4.30 -2.41 5.42
CA ASN A 133 5.71 -2.16 5.12
C ASN A 133 6.09 -0.69 5.29
N ILE A 134 5.17 0.24 5.03
CA ILE A 134 5.39 1.67 5.29
C ILE A 134 5.47 1.92 6.78
N ASP A 135 4.56 1.36 7.57
CA ASP A 135 4.56 1.52 9.04
C ASP A 135 5.87 0.99 9.64
N LEU A 136 6.34 -0.18 9.17
CA LEU A 136 7.62 -0.76 9.57
C LEU A 136 8.81 0.13 9.19
N LEU A 137 8.80 0.72 8.00
CA LEU A 137 9.84 1.64 7.55
C LEU A 137 9.90 2.88 8.44
N ILE A 138 8.75 3.51 8.71
CA ILE A 138 8.64 4.69 9.58
C ILE A 138 9.15 4.35 10.98
N THR A 139 8.66 3.25 11.56
CA THR A 139 9.07 2.80 12.91
C THR A 139 10.58 2.57 12.99
N TYR A 140 11.17 1.94 11.96
CA TYR A 140 12.60 1.70 11.90
C TYR A 140 13.39 3.02 11.85
N GLN A 141 12.95 4.00 11.05
CA GLN A 141 13.59 5.31 11.00
C GLN A 141 13.48 6.06 12.34
N GLU A 142 12.30 6.07 12.94
CA GLU A 142 12.06 6.76 14.21
C GLU A 142 12.88 6.17 15.34
N THR A 143 12.97 4.84 15.36
CA THR A 143 13.86 4.15 16.28
C THR A 143 15.29 4.53 15.94
N PHE A 144 15.89 4.02 14.87
CA PHE A 144 17.36 4.02 14.72
C PHE A 144 17.97 5.34 14.24
N TYR A 145 17.19 6.24 13.65
CA TYR A 145 17.70 7.47 13.04
C TYR A 145 17.21 8.76 13.71
N LYS A 146 16.09 8.71 14.45
CA LYS A 146 15.66 9.79 15.34
C LYS A 146 15.97 9.49 16.83
N TYR A 147 16.72 8.42 17.12
CA TYR A 147 17.05 7.93 18.47
C TYR A 147 17.64 9.00 19.42
N GLY A 148 18.24 10.07 18.90
CA GLY A 148 18.76 11.18 19.71
C GLY A 148 17.70 11.84 20.61
N GLU A 149 16.44 11.93 20.17
CA GLU A 149 15.35 12.56 20.95
C GLU A 149 14.61 11.56 21.84
N VAL A 150 14.58 10.27 21.48
CA VAL A 150 13.86 9.22 22.23
C VAL A 150 14.69 8.71 23.42
N ARG A 151 16.03 8.69 23.30
CA ARG A 151 16.92 8.29 24.40
C ARG A 151 16.80 9.21 25.61
N ASP A 152 16.62 10.51 25.39
CA ASP A 152 16.47 11.52 26.45
C ASP A 152 15.08 11.46 27.13
N MET A 153 14.12 10.75 26.54
CA MET A 153 12.76 10.54 27.09
C MET A 153 12.59 9.20 27.79
N MET A 154 13.51 8.25 27.57
CA MET A 154 13.51 6.98 28.29
C MET A 154 14.19 7.20 29.65
N PRO A 155 13.59 6.77 30.77
CA PRO A 155 14.28 6.81 32.05
C PRO A 155 15.59 6.03 31.92
N ASP A 156 16.68 6.60 32.41
CA ASP A 156 17.97 5.93 32.46
C ASP A 156 17.76 4.52 32.99
N CYS A 157 18.02 3.51 32.16
CA CYS A 157 18.14 2.15 32.67
C CYS A 157 19.23 2.22 33.75
N PRO A 158 18.93 1.90 35.01
CA PRO A 158 19.95 1.88 36.05
C PRO A 158 21.06 0.97 35.55
N ASN A 159 22.29 1.51 35.47
CA ASN A 159 23.45 0.69 35.17
C ASN A 159 23.40 -0.54 36.06
N ASP A 160 23.39 -1.71 35.44
CA ASP A 160 23.37 -2.99 36.12
C ASP A 160 24.41 -2.96 37.24
N ILE A 161 23.89 -3.06 38.47
CA ILE A 161 24.68 -3.43 39.63
C ILE A 161 25.16 -4.85 39.34
N VAL A 162 26.44 -5.02 38.97
CA VAL A 162 27.47 -5.85 39.64
C VAL A 162 28.84 -5.50 39.06
#